data_AF-A0A956S2Q9-F1
#
_entry.id   AF-A0A956S2Q9-F1
#
_cell.length_a   1.000
_cell.length_b   1.000
_cell.length_c   1.000
_cell.angle_alpha   90.00
_cell.angle_beta   90.00
_cell.angle_gamma   90.00
#
_symmetry.space_group_name_H-M   'P 1'
#
loop_
_entity.id
_entity.type
_entity.pdbx_description
1 polymer ?
#
loop_
_entity_poly.entity_id
_entity_poly.type
_entity_poly.pdbx_seq_one_letter_code
_entity_poly.pdbx_strand_id
1 'polypeptide(L)' 'MIAYKHPQAKIEMIGSSGGVFEINFNGQLIFSKKQTGRFPTHDEILKVLES' A
#
# COMPACT_ATOMS: atom_id res chain seq x y z
N MET A 1 7.23 18.55 14.44
CA MET A 1 8.04 17.34 14.15
C MET A 1 7.10 16.27 13.62
N ILE A 2 7.41 15.65 12.48
CA ILE A 2 6.59 14.55 11.93
C ILE A 2 7.23 13.24 12.39
N ALA A 3 6.50 12.43 13.14
CA ALA A 3 6.93 11.09 13.53
C ALA A 3 6.43 10.08 12.49
N TYR A 4 7.34 9.26 11.95
CA TYR A 4 6.98 8.16 11.05
C TYR A 4 6.61 6.93 11.87
N LYS A 5 5.47 6.30 11.55
CA LYS A 5 4.96 5.15 12.31
C LYS A 5 5.86 3.91 12.20
N HIS A 6 6.47 3.69 11.03
CA HIS A 6 7.36 2.54 10.76
C HIS A 6 8.66 3.01 10.09
N PRO A 7 9.64 3.54 10.85
CA PRO A 7 10.86 4.13 10.28
C PRO A 7 11.78 3.10 9.60
N GLN A 8 11.69 1.82 9.97
CA GLN A 8 12.46 0.72 9.38
C GLN A 8 11.82 0.09 8.13
N ALA A 9 10.63 0.53 7.73
CA ALA A 9 9.96 -0.02 6.56
C ALA A 9 10.74 0.31 5.27
N LYS A 10 10.97 -0.71 4.43
CA LYS A 10 11.50 -0.51 3.09
C LYS A 10 10.33 -0.32 2.13
N ILE A 11 10.32 0.81 1.44
CA ILE A 11 9.26 1.18 0.50
C ILE A 11 9.91 1.35 -0.87
N GLU A 12 9.32 0.71 -1.87
CA GLU A 12 9.71 0.85 -3.27
C GLU A 12 8.49 1.30 -4.08
N MET A 13 8.72 2.22 -5.03
CA MET A 13 7.71 2.64 -5.99
C MET A 13 7.96 1.93 -7.31
N ILE A 14 7.04 1.04 -7.69
CA ILE A 14 7.10 0.33 -8.95
C ILE A 14 6.22 1.08 -9.96
N GLY A 15 6.86 1.62 -11.00
CA GLY A 15 6.16 2.31 -12.08
C GLY A 15 5.19 1.37 -12.80
N SER A 16 3.96 1.82 -12.99
CA SER A 16 2.91 1.06 -13.69
C SER A 16 2.13 1.98 -14.64
N SER A 17 1.36 1.37 -15.54
CA SER A 17 0.61 2.04 -16.60
C SER A 17 -0.90 1.86 -16.42
N GLY A 18 -1.70 2.68 -17.12
CA GLY A 18 -3.16 2.49 -17.18
C GLY A 18 -3.93 2.86 -15.91
N GLY A 19 -3.36 3.72 -15.05
CA GLY A 19 -4.04 4.22 -13.84
C GLY A 19 -4.24 3.16 -12.74
N VAL A 20 -3.49 2.07 -12.81
CA VAL A 20 -3.44 1.00 -11.80
C VAL A 20 -2.71 1.50 -10.55
N PHE A 21 -3.25 1.14 -9.39
CA PHE A 21 -2.61 1.38 -8.11
C PHE A 21 -2.71 0.11 -7.28
N GLU A 22 -1.57 -0.49 -6.97
CA GLU A 22 -1.46 -1.76 -6.27
C GLU A 22 -0.47 -1.64 -5.12
N ILE A 23 -0.83 -2.24 -3.99
CA ILE A 23 0.03 -2.31 -2.81
C ILE A 23 0.34 -3.78 -2.57
N ASN A 24 1.63 -4.10 -2.57
CA ASN A 24 2.15 -5.40 -2.22
C ASN A 24 2.92 -5.31 -0.90
N PHE A 25 2.70 -6.27 0.00
CA PHE A 25 3.44 -6.41 1.25
C PHE A 25 4.06 -7.81 1.30
N ASN A 26 5.38 -7.88 1.46
CA ASN A 26 6.15 -9.14 1.45
C ASN A 26 5.85 -10.05 0.24
N GLY A 27 5.66 -9.45 -0.95
CA GLY A 27 5.36 -10.18 -2.18
C GLY A 27 3.89 -10.58 -2.36
N GLN A 28 3.02 -10.26 -1.41
CA GLN A 28 1.59 -10.52 -1.50
C GLN A 28 0.81 -9.25 -1.85
N LEU A 29 -0.10 -9.34 -2.83
CA LEU A 29 -1.01 -8.26 -3.16
C LEU A 29 -2.04 -8.07 -2.04
N ILE A 30 -1.98 -6.92 -1.37
CA ILE A 30 -2.88 -6.58 -0.26
C ILE A 30 -3.96 -5.56 -0.66
N PHE A 31 -3.76 -4.83 -1.76
CA PHE A 31 -4.78 -3.93 -2.31
C PHE A 31 -4.59 -3.73 -3.82
N SER A 32 -5.69 -3.66 -4.57
CA SER A 32 -5.68 -3.26 -5.98
C SER A 32 -6.85 -2.34 -6.33
N LYS A 33 -6.54 -1.12 -6.74
CA LYS A 33 -7.52 -0.17 -7.28
C LYS A 33 -8.20 -0.71 -8.53
N LYS A 34 -7.48 -1.50 -9.33
CA LYS A 34 -8.05 -2.12 -10.54
C LYS A 34 -9.20 -3.07 -10.18
N GLN A 35 -9.11 -3.75 -9.05
CA GLN A 35 -10.14 -4.66 -8.55
C GLN A 35 -11.25 -3.93 -7.79
N THR A 36 -10.91 -2.93 -6.97
CA THR A 36 -11.87 -2.24 -6.10
C THR A 36 -12.54 -1.02 -6.72
N GLY A 37 -11.98 -0.47 -7.81
CA GLY A 37 -12.45 0.75 -8.45
C GLY A 37 -12.16 2.04 -7.67
N ARG A 38 -11.43 1.97 -6.55
CA ARG A 38 -11.13 3.12 -5.68
C ARG A 38 -9.71 3.09 -5.14
N PHE A 39 -9.28 4.20 -4.56
CA PHE A 39 -8.05 4.24 -3.75
C PHE A 39 -8.31 3.66 -2.35
N PRO A 40 -7.25 3.21 -1.65
CA PRO A 40 -7.39 2.76 -0.29
C PRO A 40 -7.46 3.93 0.69
N THR A 41 -8.13 3.69 1.81
CA THR A 41 -8.04 4.41 3.07
C THR A 41 -6.76 4.02 3.81
N HIS A 42 -6.29 4.86 4.73
CA HIS A 42 -5.11 4.55 5.52
C HIS A 42 -5.34 3.32 6.43
N ASP A 43 -6.50 3.25 7.08
CA ASP A 43 -6.85 2.15 7.99
C ASP A 43 -6.86 0.77 7.32
N GLU A 44 -7.34 0.65 6.08
CA GLU A 44 -7.39 -0.66 5.43
C GLU A 44 -6.00 -1.24 5.16
N ILE A 45 -5.03 -0.36 4.86
CA ILE A 45 -3.64 -0.77 4.65
C ILE A 45 -2.96 -1.04 5.98
N LEU A 46 -3.11 -0.15 6.96
CA LEU A 46 -2.45 -0.30 8.26
C LEU A 46 -2.90 -1.56 9.00
N LYS A 47 -4.18 -1.92 8.95
CA LYS A 47 -4.68 -3.17 9.55
C LYS A 47 -3.98 -4.41 8.99
N VAL A 48 -3.69 -4.43 7.69
CA VAL A 48 -3.00 -5.55 7.04
C VAL A 48 -1.50 -5.57 7.40
N LEU A 49 -0.87 -4.40 7.54
CA LEU A 49 0.55 -4.29 7.90
C LEU A 49 0.84 -4.63 9.37
N GLU A 50 -0.14 -4.43 10.26
CA GLU A 50 -0.02 -4.66 11.71
C GLU A 50 -0.58 -6.03 12.16
N SER A 51 -1.04 -6.87 11.22
CA SER A 51 -1.48 -8.25 11.48
C SER A 51 -0.31 -9.23 11.51
#